data_AF-A0ABD7R2D3-F1
#
_entry.id   AF-A0ABD7R2D3-F1
#
_cell.length_a   1.000
_cell.length_b   1.000
_cell.length_c   1.000
_cell.angle_alpha   90.00
_cell.angle_beta   90.00
_cell.angle_gamma   90.00
#
_symmetry.space_group_name_H-M   'P 1'
#
loop_
_entity.id
_entity.type
_entity.pdbx_description
1 polymer ?
#
loop_
_entity_poly.entity_id
_entity_poly.type
_entity_poly.pdbx_seq_one_letter_code
_entity_poly.pdbx_strand_id
1 'polypeptide(L)'
;MITIGVSLKTYFSHARTLEWSGAVAEIARRHPATRSGAASLFVAPTFPALVPVRDVLSGSGVLLAAQDLSWADEGAFTGEVSGAELREIGVDLVEIGHAERRSLFHEDDATVTAKVHAAFRNHLRPLLCVGETTRASHPGAAEAVAEVTAQLDRGVSTAIADGLAGAMTVAYEPVWAIGAPAPAPDDHIVAVLAGLE
;
A
#
# COMPACT_ATOMS: atom_id res chain seq x y z
N MET A 1 -14.87 -8.12 7.91
CA MET A 1 -13.76 -8.74 7.17
C MET A 1 -12.53 -7.91 7.45
N ILE A 2 -11.42 -8.54 7.86
CA ILE A 2 -10.14 -7.86 8.15
C ILE A 2 -9.19 -8.11 6.98
N THR A 3 -8.46 -7.10 6.53
CA THR A 3 -7.39 -7.27 5.55
C THR A 3 -6.05 -7.28 6.28
N ILE A 4 -5.22 -8.30 6.05
CA ILE A 4 -3.86 -8.39 6.59
C ILE A 4 -2.91 -8.46 5.41
N GLY A 5 -1.94 -7.56 5.33
CA GLY A 5 -0.94 -7.65 4.28
C GLY A 5 0.44 -7.28 4.74
N VAL A 6 1.40 -7.67 3.91
CA VAL A 6 2.81 -7.47 4.19
C VAL A 6 3.47 -6.89 2.95
N SER A 7 4.00 -5.68 3.10
CA SER A 7 5.02 -5.16 2.20
C SER A 7 6.36 -5.74 2.60
N LEU A 8 6.96 -6.56 1.72
CA LEU A 8 8.25 -7.21 2.01
C LEU A 8 9.43 -6.26 1.96
N LYS A 9 9.21 -5.04 1.46
CA LYS A 9 10.24 -4.04 1.16
C LYS A 9 11.37 -4.72 0.38
N THR A 10 12.62 -4.45 0.76
CA THR A 10 13.82 -5.06 0.18
C THR A 10 14.52 -6.04 1.13
N TYR A 11 13.79 -6.63 2.10
CA TYR A 11 14.40 -7.48 3.13
C TYR A 11 14.74 -8.91 2.66
N PHE A 12 14.03 -9.43 1.66
CA PHE A 12 14.15 -10.83 1.24
C PHE A 12 14.90 -10.97 -0.09
N SER A 13 15.72 -12.02 -0.20
CA SER A 13 16.23 -12.47 -1.49
C SER A 13 15.09 -13.04 -2.33
N HIS A 14 15.29 -13.15 -3.64
CA HIS A 14 14.29 -13.71 -4.54
C HIS A 14 13.79 -15.10 -4.09
N ALA A 15 14.71 -16.03 -3.77
CA ALA A 15 14.34 -17.37 -3.30
C ALA A 15 13.53 -17.34 -2.00
N ARG A 16 13.94 -16.50 -1.03
CA ARG A 16 13.23 -16.34 0.25
C ARG A 16 11.84 -15.74 0.05
N THR A 17 11.69 -14.80 -0.88
CA THR A 17 10.40 -14.22 -1.25
C THR A 17 9.43 -15.30 -1.75
N LEU A 18 9.89 -16.22 -2.60
CA LEU A 18 9.04 -17.31 -3.10
C LEU A 18 8.67 -18.31 -2.00
N GLU A 19 9.64 -18.74 -1.20
CA GLU A 19 9.41 -19.65 -0.07
C GLU A 19 8.39 -19.07 0.92
N TRP A 20 8.59 -17.81 1.32
CA TRP A 20 7.70 -17.15 2.27
C TRP A 20 6.30 -16.93 1.69
N SER A 21 6.20 -16.52 0.43
CA SER A 21 4.90 -16.36 -0.25
C SER A 21 4.16 -17.68 -0.38
N GLY A 22 4.88 -18.79 -0.60
CA GLY A 22 4.30 -20.14 -0.60
C GLY A 22 3.73 -20.54 0.75
N ALA A 23 4.41 -20.20 1.84
CA ALA A 23 3.89 -20.44 3.19
C ALA A 23 2.61 -19.62 3.45
N VAL A 24 2.56 -18.36 3.01
CA VAL A 24 1.35 -17.51 3.11
C VAL A 24 0.20 -18.09 2.30
N ALA A 25 0.45 -18.56 1.08
CA ALA A 25 -0.56 -19.20 0.25
C ALA A 25 -1.14 -20.46 0.93
N GLU A 26 -0.30 -21.23 1.64
CA GLU A 26 -0.75 -22.42 2.35
C GLU A 26 -1.59 -22.10 3.59
N ILE A 27 -1.22 -21.05 4.32
CA ILE A 27 -2.05 -20.50 5.40
C ILE A 27 -3.41 -20.09 4.84
N ALA A 28 -3.43 -19.35 3.73
CA ALA A 28 -4.67 -18.86 3.11
C ALA A 28 -5.62 -20.00 2.70
N ARG A 29 -5.08 -21.12 2.19
CA ARG A 29 -5.87 -22.30 1.78
C ARG A 29 -6.51 -23.05 2.96
N ARG A 30 -5.89 -23.02 4.14
CA ARG A 30 -6.28 -23.86 5.28
C ARG A 30 -6.97 -23.10 6.40
N HIS A 31 -6.60 -21.84 6.63
CA HIS A 31 -7.03 -21.13 7.82
C HIS A 31 -8.54 -20.83 7.79
N PRO A 32 -9.30 -21.12 8.87
CA PRO A 32 -10.75 -20.91 8.87
C PRO A 32 -11.16 -19.48 8.52
N ALA A 33 -10.43 -18.47 9.02
CA ALA A 33 -10.74 -17.07 8.78
C ALA A 33 -10.61 -16.65 7.31
N THR A 34 -9.64 -17.21 6.56
CA THR A 34 -9.50 -16.91 5.13
C THR A 34 -10.52 -17.67 4.31
N ARG A 35 -10.80 -18.94 4.67
CA ARG A 35 -11.81 -19.76 3.99
C ARG A 35 -13.24 -19.26 4.18
N SER A 36 -13.54 -18.64 5.32
CA SER A 36 -14.86 -18.04 5.59
C SER A 36 -15.00 -16.61 5.06
N GLY A 37 -13.92 -16.00 4.56
CA GLY A 37 -13.89 -14.59 4.17
C GLY A 37 -13.86 -13.61 5.36
N ALA A 38 -13.64 -14.10 6.59
CA ALA A 38 -13.44 -13.23 7.74
C ALA A 38 -12.12 -12.44 7.66
N ALA A 39 -11.11 -12.98 6.97
CA ALA A 39 -9.85 -12.33 6.68
C ALA A 39 -9.47 -12.45 5.19
N SER A 40 -8.93 -11.37 4.63
CA SER A 40 -8.29 -11.34 3.30
C SER A 40 -6.80 -11.05 3.47
N LEU A 41 -5.97 -11.58 2.58
CA LEU A 41 -4.52 -11.43 2.66
C LEU A 41 -3.97 -10.76 1.39
N PHE A 42 -2.89 -9.99 1.53
CA PHE A 42 -2.08 -9.55 0.38
C PHE A 42 -0.57 -9.63 0.66
N VAL A 43 0.22 -9.75 -0.40
CA VAL A 43 1.69 -9.71 -0.34
C VAL A 43 2.21 -8.72 -1.37
N ALA A 44 3.07 -7.78 -0.95
CA ALA A 44 3.77 -6.86 -1.85
C ALA A 44 5.28 -7.22 -1.92
N PRO A 45 5.71 -8.06 -2.88
CA PRO A 45 7.12 -8.34 -3.11
C PRO A 45 7.77 -7.21 -3.94
N THR A 46 9.09 -7.28 -4.12
CA THR A 46 9.80 -6.41 -5.06
C THR A 46 9.37 -6.71 -6.50
N PHE A 47 9.48 -5.73 -7.41
CA PHE A 47 9.08 -5.89 -8.81
C PHE A 47 9.62 -7.15 -9.50
N PRO A 48 10.91 -7.53 -9.37
CA PRO A 48 11.44 -8.74 -10.02
C PRO A 48 10.79 -10.05 -9.55
N ALA A 49 10.07 -10.03 -8.42
CA ALA A 49 9.42 -11.20 -7.85
C ALA A 49 7.90 -11.22 -8.09
N LEU A 50 7.29 -10.19 -8.70
CA LEU A 50 5.83 -10.13 -8.90
C LEU A 50 5.28 -11.34 -9.66
N VAL A 51 5.82 -11.62 -10.85
CA VAL A 51 5.36 -12.74 -11.70
C VAL A 51 5.51 -14.11 -11.00
N PRO A 52 6.67 -14.49 -10.45
CA PRO A 52 6.78 -15.79 -9.80
C PRO A 52 6.00 -15.87 -8.48
N VAL A 53 5.85 -14.75 -7.74
CA VAL A 53 4.97 -14.74 -6.55
C VAL A 53 3.51 -14.92 -6.94
N ARG A 54 3.02 -14.26 -8.00
CA ARG A 54 1.67 -14.51 -8.54
C ARG A 54 1.41 -15.99 -8.75
N ASP A 55 2.36 -16.68 -9.39
CA ASP A 55 2.22 -18.10 -9.71
C ASP A 55 2.20 -18.96 -8.43
N VAL A 56 3.04 -18.63 -7.45
CA VAL A 56 3.06 -19.27 -6.12
C VAL A 56 1.75 -19.04 -5.34
N LEU A 57 1.16 -17.85 -5.46
CA LEU A 57 -0.10 -17.48 -4.79
C LEU A 57 -1.34 -18.01 -5.53
N SER A 58 -1.20 -18.57 -6.73
CA SER A 58 -2.33 -19.01 -7.54
C SER A 58 -3.28 -19.94 -6.78
N GLY A 59 -4.59 -19.67 -6.90
CA GLY A 59 -5.66 -20.43 -6.23
C GLY A 59 -5.71 -20.29 -4.71
N SER A 60 -4.88 -19.45 -4.08
CA SER A 60 -4.88 -19.25 -2.62
C SER A 60 -5.86 -18.19 -2.13
N GLY A 61 -6.30 -17.29 -3.01
CA GLY A 61 -7.10 -16.11 -2.65
C GLY A 61 -6.30 -14.96 -2.03
N VAL A 62 -4.97 -15.08 -1.94
CA VAL A 62 -4.08 -13.99 -1.51
C VAL A 62 -3.89 -13.01 -2.68
N LEU A 63 -4.08 -11.73 -2.43
CA LEU A 63 -3.91 -10.68 -3.43
C LEU A 63 -2.42 -10.39 -3.67
N LEU A 64 -2.06 -10.17 -4.93
CA LEU A 64 -0.74 -9.66 -5.29
C LEU A 64 -0.76 -8.14 -5.26
N ALA A 65 0.17 -7.55 -4.51
CA ALA A 65 0.36 -6.12 -4.44
C ALA A 65 1.72 -5.69 -5.01
N ALA A 66 1.84 -4.46 -5.49
CA ALA A 66 3.11 -3.83 -5.81
C ALA A 66 3.50 -2.82 -4.72
N GLN A 67 4.81 -2.62 -4.53
CA GLN A 67 5.35 -1.68 -3.52
C GLN A 67 5.38 -0.22 -4.00
N ASP A 68 5.18 0.00 -5.30
CA ASP A 68 5.13 1.31 -5.94
C ASP A 68 4.57 1.19 -7.38
N LEU A 69 4.29 2.32 -8.03
CA LEU A 69 4.12 2.44 -9.49
C LEU A 69 4.61 3.80 -10.00
N SER A 70 4.88 3.88 -11.29
CA SER A 70 5.09 5.15 -11.99
C SER A 70 3.78 5.94 -12.15
N TRP A 71 3.89 7.26 -12.14
CA TRP A 71 2.78 8.15 -12.51
C TRP A 71 2.51 8.18 -14.02
N ALA A 72 3.42 7.67 -14.84
CA ALA A 72 3.31 7.61 -16.29
C ALA A 72 3.02 6.18 -16.78
N ASP A 73 2.23 6.05 -17.86
CA ASP A 73 1.93 4.74 -18.45
C ASP A 73 3.04 4.26 -19.38
N GLU A 74 3.69 5.19 -20.07
CA GLU A 74 4.81 4.96 -21.00
C GLU A 74 5.70 6.21 -21.09
N GLY A 75 6.96 6.03 -21.51
CA GLY A 75 7.88 7.14 -21.78
C GLY A 75 9.31 6.86 -21.35
N ALA A 76 10.14 7.91 -21.36
CA ALA A 76 11.56 7.84 -21.02
C ALA A 76 11.82 7.81 -19.50
N PHE A 77 11.21 6.86 -18.79
CA PHE A 77 11.28 6.70 -17.34
C PHE A 77 12.07 5.44 -16.97
N THR A 78 13.37 5.46 -17.26
CA THR A 78 14.24 4.27 -17.07
C THR A 78 14.24 3.81 -15.60
N GLY A 79 13.84 2.55 -15.37
CA GLY A 79 13.80 1.93 -14.05
C GLY A 79 12.44 2.01 -13.34
N GLU A 80 11.50 2.79 -13.87
CA GLU A 80 10.13 2.86 -13.37
C GLU A 80 9.27 1.70 -13.91
N VAL A 81 8.19 1.36 -13.19
CA VAL A 81 7.23 0.32 -13.58
C VAL A 81 5.85 0.95 -13.71
N SER A 82 5.21 0.82 -14.87
CA SER A 82 3.94 1.50 -15.13
C SER A 82 2.73 0.78 -14.52
N GLY A 83 1.66 1.52 -14.25
CA GLY A 83 0.40 0.93 -13.80
C GLY A 83 -0.18 -0.07 -14.81
N ALA A 84 0.00 0.19 -16.10
CA ALA A 84 -0.45 -0.70 -17.18
C ALA A 84 0.25 -2.07 -17.12
N GLU A 85 1.58 -2.08 -16.92
CA GLU A 85 2.35 -3.31 -16.78
C GLU A 85 1.95 -4.10 -15.52
N LEU A 86 1.80 -3.41 -14.38
CA LEU A 86 1.35 -4.05 -13.14
C LEU A 86 -0.02 -4.72 -13.32
N ARG A 87 -0.93 -4.04 -14.01
CA ARG A 87 -2.25 -4.59 -14.33
C ARG A 87 -2.16 -5.81 -15.25
N GLU A 88 -1.29 -5.78 -16.26
CA GLU A 88 -1.03 -6.92 -17.14
C GLU A 88 -0.48 -8.13 -16.39
N ILE A 89 0.42 -7.92 -15.43
CA ILE A 89 0.96 -8.99 -14.57
C ILE A 89 -0.15 -9.64 -13.73
N GLY A 90 -1.19 -8.89 -13.37
CA GLY A 90 -2.28 -9.32 -12.50
C GLY A 90 -2.15 -8.80 -11.06
N VAL A 91 -1.51 -7.64 -10.87
CA VAL A 91 -1.50 -6.92 -9.59
C VAL A 91 -2.87 -6.28 -9.35
N ASP A 92 -3.37 -6.41 -8.12
CA ASP A 92 -4.67 -5.85 -7.72
C ASP A 92 -4.52 -4.55 -6.91
N LEU A 93 -3.47 -4.46 -6.09
CA LEU A 93 -3.25 -3.42 -5.10
C LEU A 93 -1.86 -2.80 -5.30
N VAL A 94 -1.70 -1.51 -5.11
CA VAL A 94 -0.39 -0.86 -5.15
C VAL A 94 -0.19 0.10 -4.00
N GLU A 95 0.89 -0.11 -3.25
CA GLU A 95 1.34 0.76 -2.16
C GLU A 95 1.86 2.09 -2.75
N ILE A 96 1.34 3.21 -2.25
CA ILE A 96 1.68 4.55 -2.74
C ILE A 96 1.91 5.47 -1.55
N GLY A 97 2.97 6.28 -1.61
CA GLY A 97 3.24 7.30 -0.61
C GLY A 97 3.77 6.76 0.72
N HIS A 98 4.26 5.52 0.74
CA HIS A 98 4.89 4.91 1.92
C HIS A 98 6.01 5.81 2.47
N ALA A 99 6.15 5.88 3.79
CA ALA A 99 7.05 6.84 4.46
C ALA A 99 8.51 6.76 3.99
N GLU A 100 9.00 5.56 3.63
CA GLU A 100 10.35 5.37 3.05
C GLU A 100 10.48 6.01 1.67
N ARG A 101 9.43 6.01 0.85
CA ARG A 101 9.43 6.66 -0.47
C ARG A 101 9.50 8.17 -0.36
N ARG A 102 8.73 8.73 0.56
CA ARG A 102 8.75 10.16 0.87
C ARG A 102 10.12 10.61 1.42
N SER A 103 10.69 9.85 2.35
CA SER A 103 11.94 10.23 3.02
C SER A 103 13.21 9.96 2.22
N LEU A 104 13.30 8.82 1.52
CA LEU A 104 14.51 8.38 0.81
C LEU A 104 14.52 8.76 -0.67
N PHE A 105 13.34 8.78 -1.30
CA PHE A 105 13.18 9.04 -2.74
C PHE A 105 12.51 10.39 -3.02
N HIS A 106 12.26 11.18 -1.98
CA HIS A 106 11.73 12.54 -2.05
C HIS A 106 10.38 12.65 -2.77
N GLU A 107 9.54 11.62 -2.63
CA GLU A 107 8.16 11.71 -3.12
C GLU A 107 7.37 12.72 -2.30
N ASP A 108 6.83 13.71 -2.99
CA ASP A 108 5.96 14.73 -2.43
C ASP A 108 4.48 14.44 -2.71
N ASP A 109 3.61 15.30 -2.18
CA ASP A 109 2.16 15.16 -2.36
C ASP A 109 1.74 15.23 -3.84
N ALA A 110 2.46 15.98 -4.68
CA ALA A 110 2.20 16.03 -6.10
C ALA A 110 2.49 14.68 -6.77
N THR A 111 3.63 14.07 -6.43
CA THR A 111 4.03 12.74 -6.91
C THR A 111 3.03 11.67 -6.47
N VAL A 112 2.65 11.67 -5.19
CA VAL A 112 1.66 10.73 -4.63
C VAL A 112 0.30 10.89 -5.32
N THR A 113 -0.18 12.11 -5.48
CA THR A 113 -1.45 12.40 -6.18
C THR A 113 -1.41 11.90 -7.62
N ALA A 114 -0.31 12.11 -8.34
CA ALA A 114 -0.13 11.62 -9.70
C ALA A 114 -0.10 10.08 -9.78
N LYS A 115 0.50 9.42 -8.78
CA LYS A 115 0.52 7.94 -8.68
C LYS A 115 -0.85 7.36 -8.34
N VAL A 116 -1.61 7.98 -7.45
CA VAL A 116 -3.00 7.57 -7.15
C VAL A 116 -3.88 7.68 -8.39
N HIS A 117 -3.74 8.78 -9.16
CA HIS A 117 -4.40 8.92 -10.46
C HIS A 117 -4.00 7.81 -11.43
N ALA A 118 -2.70 7.55 -11.58
CA ALA A 118 -2.18 6.48 -12.42
C ALA A 118 -2.69 5.09 -12.01
N ALA A 119 -2.83 4.82 -10.71
CA ALA A 119 -3.39 3.57 -10.22
C ALA A 119 -4.85 3.42 -10.65
N PHE A 120 -5.69 4.43 -10.40
CA PHE A 120 -7.10 4.36 -10.77
C PHE A 120 -7.32 4.25 -12.29
N ARG A 121 -6.59 5.03 -13.11
CA ARG A 121 -6.74 4.97 -14.57
C ARG A 121 -6.32 3.63 -15.17
N ASN A 122 -5.40 2.91 -14.50
CA ASN A 122 -4.97 1.56 -14.87
C ASN A 122 -5.75 0.45 -14.13
N HIS A 123 -6.87 0.81 -13.49
CA HIS A 123 -7.74 -0.11 -12.75
C HIS A 123 -7.07 -0.83 -11.57
N LEU A 124 -5.98 -0.29 -11.02
CA LEU A 124 -5.34 -0.77 -9.80
C LEU A 124 -6.02 -0.13 -8.58
N ARG A 125 -6.07 -0.85 -7.46
CA ARG A 125 -6.53 -0.30 -6.18
C ARG A 125 -5.36 0.37 -5.47
N PRO A 126 -5.43 1.65 -5.13
CA PRO A 126 -4.40 2.26 -4.28
C PRO A 126 -4.46 1.70 -2.86
N LEU A 127 -3.30 1.38 -2.30
CA LEU A 127 -3.01 1.32 -0.86
C LEU A 127 -2.27 2.61 -0.53
N LEU A 128 -3.01 3.65 -0.16
CA LEU A 128 -2.46 4.98 0.10
C LEU A 128 -1.95 5.06 1.54
N CYS A 129 -0.64 5.20 1.68
CA CYS A 129 0.00 5.42 2.96
C CYS A 129 -0.08 6.91 3.35
N VAL A 130 -0.56 7.16 4.55
CA VAL A 130 -0.76 8.50 5.12
C VAL A 130 -0.30 8.53 6.57
N GLY A 131 0.10 9.69 7.04
CA GLY A 131 0.62 9.83 8.39
C GLY A 131 1.16 11.24 8.61
N GLU A 132 1.45 11.60 9.85
CA GLU A 132 1.87 12.96 10.17
C GLU A 132 3.19 13.33 9.49
N THR A 133 3.34 14.58 9.07
CA THR A 133 4.45 15.01 8.21
C THR A 133 5.81 14.94 8.93
N THR A 134 5.82 15.05 10.26
CA THR A 134 7.08 15.13 11.02
C THR A 134 7.17 14.13 12.15
N ARG A 135 8.39 13.60 12.34
CA ARG A 135 8.73 12.78 13.51
C ARG A 135 8.88 13.58 14.80
N ALA A 136 9.05 14.89 14.68
CA ALA A 136 9.37 15.77 15.81
C ALA A 136 8.13 16.12 16.65
N SER A 137 6.94 16.00 16.07
CA SER A 137 5.66 16.21 16.74
C SER A 137 5.01 14.88 17.08
N HIS A 138 4.47 14.78 18.29
CA HIS A 138 3.49 13.76 18.66
C HIS A 138 2.13 14.48 18.83
N PRO A 139 1.44 14.78 17.73
CA PRO A 139 0.19 15.52 17.78
C PRO A 139 -0.90 14.68 18.46
N GLY A 140 -1.88 15.36 19.04
CA GLY A 140 -3.07 14.67 19.54
C GLY A 140 -3.87 14.05 18.39
N ALA A 141 -4.72 13.07 18.69
CA ALA A 141 -5.51 12.35 17.68
C ALA A 141 -6.30 13.29 16.75
N ALA A 142 -6.89 14.38 17.27
CA ALA A 142 -7.65 15.33 16.45
C ALA A 142 -6.80 16.07 15.40
N GLU A 143 -5.56 16.43 15.75
CA GLU A 143 -4.62 17.08 14.84
C GLU A 143 -4.14 16.08 13.77
N ALA A 144 -3.84 14.84 14.18
CA ALA A 144 -3.48 13.76 13.27
C ALA A 144 -4.61 13.47 12.27
N VAL A 145 -5.87 13.41 12.73
CA VAL A 145 -7.04 13.24 11.86
C VAL A 145 -7.12 14.37 10.83
N ALA A 146 -7.01 15.63 11.26
CA ALA A 146 -7.09 16.76 10.33
C ALA A 146 -5.99 16.70 9.25
N GLU A 147 -4.77 16.34 9.64
CA GLU A 147 -3.64 16.22 8.71
C GLU A 147 -3.81 15.06 7.74
N VAL A 148 -4.20 13.87 8.24
CA VAL A 148 -4.43 12.68 7.43
C VAL A 148 -5.59 12.90 6.46
N THR A 149 -6.72 13.47 6.91
CA THR A 149 -7.84 13.82 6.03
C THR A 149 -7.39 14.74 4.90
N ALA A 150 -6.59 15.77 5.21
CA ALA A 150 -6.07 16.66 4.19
C ALA A 150 -5.15 15.96 3.17
N GLN A 151 -4.36 14.97 3.60
CA GLN A 151 -3.55 14.14 2.71
C GLN A 151 -4.41 13.26 1.81
N LEU A 152 -5.47 12.64 2.36
CA LEU A 152 -6.41 11.83 1.61
C LEU A 152 -7.12 12.66 0.54
N ASP A 153 -7.68 13.82 0.91
CA ASP A 153 -8.36 14.74 0.00
C ASP A 153 -7.45 15.17 -1.16
N ARG A 154 -6.20 15.55 -0.85
CA ARG A 154 -5.21 15.90 -1.87
C ARG A 154 -4.90 14.71 -2.78
N GLY A 155 -4.60 13.55 -2.20
CA GLY A 155 -4.17 12.36 -2.92
C GLY A 155 -5.18 11.87 -3.96
N VAL A 156 -6.48 12.02 -3.72
CA VAL A 156 -7.54 11.58 -4.66
C VAL A 156 -8.09 12.70 -5.55
N SER A 157 -7.75 13.96 -5.27
CA SER A 157 -8.40 15.13 -5.87
C SER A 157 -8.44 15.13 -7.40
N THR A 158 -7.31 14.84 -8.05
CA THR A 158 -7.20 14.86 -9.52
C THR A 158 -7.91 13.68 -10.15
N ALA A 159 -7.84 12.50 -9.53
CA ALA A 159 -8.56 11.32 -10.00
C ALA A 159 -10.08 11.56 -9.98
N ILE A 160 -10.60 12.09 -8.87
CA ILE A 160 -12.02 12.43 -8.74
C ILE A 160 -12.44 13.49 -9.78
N ALA A 161 -11.62 14.53 -9.99
CA ALA A 161 -11.90 15.57 -10.97
C ALA A 161 -12.04 15.01 -12.40
N ASP A 162 -11.27 13.98 -12.73
CA ASP A 162 -11.31 13.28 -14.02
C ASP A 162 -12.35 12.15 -14.07
N GLY A 163 -13.17 11.99 -13.02
CA GLY A 163 -14.20 10.94 -12.94
C GLY A 163 -13.64 9.53 -12.68
N LEU A 164 -12.38 9.44 -12.26
CA LEU A 164 -11.74 8.19 -11.85
C LEU A 164 -12.02 7.96 -10.36
N ALA A 165 -12.74 6.87 -10.05
CA ALA A 165 -13.01 6.47 -8.68
C ALA A 165 -13.07 4.94 -8.57
N GLY A 166 -12.70 4.42 -7.41
CA GLY A 166 -12.72 2.99 -7.14
C GLY A 166 -12.43 2.70 -5.68
N ALA A 167 -12.40 1.42 -5.34
CA ALA A 167 -12.01 1.00 -4.00
C ALA A 167 -10.54 1.36 -3.73
N MET A 168 -10.30 2.01 -2.59
CA MET A 168 -8.97 2.35 -2.08
C MET A 168 -8.83 1.76 -0.67
N THR A 169 -7.60 1.45 -0.27
CA THR A 169 -7.25 1.12 1.11
C THR A 169 -6.33 2.21 1.64
N VAL A 170 -6.58 2.65 2.88
CA VAL A 170 -5.74 3.64 3.55
C VAL A 170 -4.89 2.91 4.58
N ALA A 171 -3.57 3.14 4.54
CA ALA A 171 -2.65 2.69 5.56
C ALA A 171 -2.20 3.91 6.37
N TYR A 172 -2.73 4.05 7.60
CA TYR A 172 -2.25 5.07 8.52
C TYR A 172 -0.92 4.59 9.16
N GLU A 173 0.14 5.35 8.91
CA GLU A 173 1.49 5.12 9.40
C GLU A 173 1.88 6.28 10.33
N PRO A 174 1.78 6.14 11.66
CA PRO A 174 2.22 7.19 12.59
C PRO A 174 3.71 7.46 12.43
N VAL A 175 4.07 8.50 11.68
CA VAL A 175 5.45 8.70 11.19
C VAL A 175 6.43 8.90 12.34
N TRP A 176 5.98 9.52 13.43
CA TRP A 176 6.74 9.72 14.66
C TRP A 176 7.13 8.40 15.35
N ALA A 177 6.36 7.31 15.15
CA ALA A 177 6.66 5.99 15.70
C ALA A 177 7.50 5.10 14.76
N ILE A 178 7.69 5.47 13.49
CA ILE A 178 8.46 4.67 12.53
C ILE A 178 9.92 4.61 12.97
N GLY A 179 10.41 3.42 13.31
CA GLY A 179 11.77 3.22 13.83
C GLY A 179 12.01 3.80 15.23
N ALA A 180 10.95 4.13 15.97
CA ALA A 180 11.03 4.46 17.38
C ALA A 180 11.19 3.18 18.23
N PRO A 181 11.69 3.28 19.48
CA PRO A 181 11.86 2.12 20.36
C PRO A 181 10.56 1.38 20.70
N ALA A 182 9.43 2.07 20.61
CA ALA A 182 8.09 1.54 20.83
C ALA A 182 7.18 1.96 19.68
N PRO A 183 6.20 1.11 19.31
CA PRO A 183 5.16 1.50 18.36
C PRO A 183 4.27 2.59 18.94
N ALA A 184 3.44 3.19 18.08
CA ALA A 184 2.38 4.07 18.56
C ALA A 184 1.41 3.30 19.47
N PRO A 185 0.91 3.91 20.57
CA PRO A 185 -0.10 3.29 21.42
C PRO A 185 -1.38 2.94 20.66
N ASP A 186 -1.97 1.80 20.99
CA ASP A 186 -3.18 1.29 20.33
C ASP A 186 -4.36 2.27 20.44
N ASP A 187 -4.50 2.96 21.57
CA ASP A 187 -5.55 3.96 21.80
C ASP A 187 -5.42 5.17 20.87
N HIS A 188 -4.18 5.61 20.58
CA HIS A 188 -3.92 6.63 19.57
C HIS A 188 -4.32 6.17 18.18
N ILE A 189 -3.93 4.96 17.78
CA ILE A 189 -4.29 4.39 16.46
C ILE A 189 -5.81 4.30 16.32
N VAL A 190 -6.50 3.75 17.33
CA VAL A 190 -7.96 3.62 17.33
C VAL A 190 -8.63 4.99 17.24
N ALA A 191 -8.15 5.98 17.99
CA ALA A 191 -8.71 7.33 17.98
C ALA A 191 -8.55 8.02 16.62
N VAL A 192 -7.39 7.87 15.96
CA VAL A 192 -7.17 8.44 14.62
C VAL A 192 -8.05 7.74 13.59
N LEU A 193 -8.05 6.41 13.55
CA LEU A 193 -8.84 5.65 12.57
C LEU A 193 -10.34 5.92 12.71
N ALA A 194 -10.86 6.01 13.95
CA ALA A 194 -12.26 6.34 14.20
C ALA A 194 -12.64 7.77 13.76
N GLY A 195 -11.67 8.68 13.63
CA GLY A 195 -11.90 10.03 13.12
C GLY A 195 -11.82 10.15 11.59
N LEU A 196 -11.39 9.10 10.89
CA LEU A 196 -11.29 9.05 9.43
C LEU A 196 -12.50 8.36 8.76
N GLU A 197 -13.31 7.62 9.54
CA GLU A 197 -14.58 7.01 9.12
C GLU A 197 -15.74 8.01 9.10
#